data_AF-A0A961FTU0-F1
#
_entry.id   AF-A0A961FTU0-F1
#
_cell.length_a   1.000
_cell.length_b   1.000
_cell.length_c   1.000
_cell.angle_alpha   90.00
_cell.angle_beta   90.00
_cell.angle_gamma   90.00
#
_symmetry.space_group_name_H-M   'P 1'
#
loop_
_entity.id
_entity.type
_entity.pdbx_description
1 polymer ?
#
loop_
_entity_poly.entity_id
_entity_poly.type
_entity_poly.pdbx_seq_one_letter_code
_entity_poly.pdbx_strand_id
1 'polypeptide(L)'
;MFAEHGFLLFFFVITVSLFVRAWNSGVVSILWGISGIAAGLAVGYLSYEAIIVNLPFPRGAKFAIAFVAGLLCYVVVRQIAKGVFKWLFDAEGPLRFFSDGFGGGLVSLAPSLVTILIMTWCIRLGGTMMELRHLEDVSRVEVNYLSHQYPRTPLSAQWRDGLERVPMVREVFGFLDVYSRVRERNLVGLLIASKKPELFAYLQSDPESRPVAASVRLAELLASPELDELNKKRDHIALLRHPDVRAAALDPGIGPLLDTLELRPLVDGFMLSPARQEVVKGYQRPREDLQ
;
A
#
# COMPACT_ATOMS: atom_id res chain seq x y z
N MET A 1 7.77 -14.03 9.82
CA MET A 1 8.42 -13.70 11.11
C MET A 1 9.56 -12.70 10.96
N PHE A 2 10.49 -12.85 9.99
CA PHE A 2 11.60 -11.89 9.82
C PHE A 2 11.17 -10.45 9.45
N ALA A 3 10.12 -10.28 8.66
CA ALA A 3 9.66 -8.95 8.22
C ALA A 3 9.15 -8.07 9.39
N GLU A 4 8.46 -8.66 10.37
CA GLU A 4 7.92 -7.95 11.54
C GLU A 4 9.04 -7.38 12.42
N HIS A 5 10.01 -8.23 12.77
CA HIS A 5 11.15 -7.84 13.60
C HIS A 5 12.04 -6.83 12.89
N GLY A 6 12.26 -7.02 11.57
CA GLY A 6 13.02 -6.07 10.76
C GLY A 6 12.37 -4.69 10.74
N PHE A 7 11.05 -4.62 10.70
CA PHE A 7 10.33 -3.36 10.71
C PHE A 7 10.36 -2.63 12.06
N LEU A 8 10.10 -3.35 13.17
CA LEU A 8 10.19 -2.75 14.51
C LEU A 8 11.61 -2.25 14.80
N LEU A 9 12.62 -3.02 14.39
CA LEU A 9 14.02 -2.60 14.48
C LEU A 9 14.28 -1.34 13.64
N PHE A 10 13.76 -1.29 12.42
CA PHE A 10 13.91 -0.13 11.54
C PHE A 10 13.33 1.15 12.15
N PHE A 11 12.13 1.10 12.73
CA PHE A 11 11.51 2.25 13.42
C PHE A 11 12.19 2.62 14.73
N PHE A 12 12.65 1.62 15.48
CA PHE A 12 13.47 1.86 16.65
C PHE A 12 14.76 2.61 16.26
N VAL A 13 15.45 2.17 15.22
CA VAL A 13 16.66 2.82 14.70
C VAL A 13 16.37 4.26 14.25
N ILE A 14 15.28 4.51 13.52
CA ILE A 14 14.88 5.87 13.14
C ILE A 14 14.66 6.74 14.38
N THR A 15 13.88 6.25 15.35
CA THR A 15 13.53 7.00 16.55
C THR A 15 14.78 7.34 17.37
N VAL A 16 15.64 6.36 17.61
CA VAL A 16 16.91 6.56 18.34
C VAL A 16 17.84 7.50 17.57
N SER A 17 17.92 7.37 16.25
CA SER A 17 18.77 8.24 15.42
C SER A 17 18.30 9.70 15.47
N LEU A 18 16.99 9.94 15.39
CA LEU A 18 16.42 11.28 15.51
C LEU A 18 16.57 11.83 16.92
N PHE A 19 16.42 11.00 17.94
CA PHE A 19 16.65 11.37 19.33
C PHE A 19 18.10 11.80 19.58
N VAL A 20 19.08 10.97 19.18
CA VAL A 20 20.51 11.29 19.34
C VAL A 20 20.89 12.53 18.53
N ARG A 21 20.33 12.70 17.33
CA ARG A 21 20.53 13.91 16.53
C ARG A 21 19.96 15.15 17.22
N ALA A 22 18.74 15.07 17.75
CA ALA A 22 18.11 16.18 18.47
C ALA A 22 18.86 16.53 19.77
N TRP A 23 19.40 15.51 20.45
CA TRP A 23 20.23 15.71 21.62
C TRP A 23 21.49 16.53 21.33
N ASN A 24 22.20 16.16 20.25
CA ASN A 24 23.51 16.71 19.93
C ASN A 24 23.46 18.02 19.13
N SER A 25 22.44 18.20 18.30
CA SER A 25 22.37 19.28 17.30
C SER A 25 21.09 20.10 17.37
N GLY A 26 20.25 19.84 18.37
CA GLY A 26 18.97 20.49 18.58
C GLY A 26 17.84 19.94 17.70
N VAL A 27 16.62 19.98 18.24
CA VAL A 27 15.41 19.43 17.61
C VAL A 27 14.85 20.31 16.49
N VAL A 28 15.17 21.61 16.52
CA VAL A 28 14.57 22.63 15.63
C VAL A 28 14.76 22.25 14.17
N SER A 29 15.93 21.70 13.83
CA SER A 29 16.25 21.29 12.45
C SER A 29 15.44 20.13 11.90
N ILE A 30 15.02 19.24 12.80
CA ILE A 30 14.19 18.09 12.50
C ILE A 30 12.75 18.54 12.31
N LEU A 31 12.25 19.44 13.19
CA LEU A 31 10.89 19.94 13.15
C LEU A 31 10.57 20.64 11.82
N TRP A 32 11.34 21.66 11.41
CA TRP A 32 11.03 22.34 10.13
C TRP A 32 11.18 21.42 8.92
N GLY A 33 12.06 20.41 8.99
CA GLY A 33 12.25 19.44 7.92
C GLY A 33 10.99 18.59 7.73
N ILE A 34 10.48 18.01 8.83
CA ILE A 34 9.31 17.13 8.80
C ILE A 34 8.02 17.91 8.55
N SER A 35 7.87 19.13 9.09
CA SER A 35 6.74 20.00 8.74
C SER A 35 6.70 20.29 7.24
N GLY A 36 7.85 20.55 6.63
CA GLY A 36 7.95 20.69 5.18
C GLY A 36 7.51 19.42 4.46
N ILE A 37 8.01 18.25 4.87
CA ILE A 37 7.69 16.96 4.21
C ILE A 37 6.19 16.68 4.30
N ALA A 38 5.60 16.82 5.49
CA ALA A 38 4.18 16.58 5.72
C ALA A 38 3.32 17.52 4.86
N ALA A 39 3.65 18.81 4.81
CA ALA A 39 2.93 19.76 3.97
C ALA A 39 3.09 19.47 2.48
N GLY A 40 4.30 19.14 2.02
CA GLY A 40 4.56 18.79 0.63
C GLY A 40 3.79 17.55 0.18
N LEU A 41 3.74 16.51 1.02
CA LEU A 41 2.94 15.32 0.74
C LEU A 41 1.44 15.62 0.73
N ALA A 42 0.94 16.35 1.74
CA ALA A 42 -0.47 16.73 1.81
C ALA A 42 -0.91 17.55 0.60
N VAL A 43 -0.14 18.57 0.22
CA VAL A 43 -0.44 19.40 -0.94
C VAL A 43 -0.29 18.60 -2.24
N GLY A 44 0.75 17.80 -2.40
CA GLY A 44 0.91 16.94 -3.57
C GLY A 44 -0.28 15.99 -3.76
N TYR A 45 -0.74 15.36 -2.67
CA TYR A 45 -1.91 14.49 -2.66
C TYR A 45 -3.21 15.24 -2.98
N LEU A 46 -3.49 16.34 -2.27
CA LEU A 46 -4.70 17.14 -2.47
C LEU A 46 -4.76 17.76 -3.86
N SER A 47 -3.63 18.22 -4.39
CA SER A 47 -3.53 18.73 -5.77
C SER A 47 -3.81 17.63 -6.78
N TYR A 48 -3.31 16.41 -6.52
CA TYR A 48 -3.58 15.25 -7.35
C TYR A 48 -5.09 14.96 -7.43
N GLU A 49 -5.73 14.85 -6.27
CA GLU A 49 -7.15 14.52 -6.14
C GLU A 49 -8.08 15.61 -6.66
N ALA A 50 -7.86 16.87 -6.29
CA ALA A 50 -8.81 17.95 -6.55
C ALA A 50 -8.71 18.49 -7.98
N ILE A 51 -7.50 18.53 -8.55
CA ILE A 51 -7.22 19.29 -9.78
C ILE A 51 -6.64 18.37 -10.85
N ILE A 52 -5.55 17.67 -10.53
CA ILE A 52 -4.69 17.05 -11.55
C ILE A 52 -5.34 15.78 -12.14
N VAL A 53 -6.15 15.05 -11.37
CA VAL A 53 -6.83 13.84 -11.86
C VAL A 53 -7.69 14.11 -13.09
N ASN A 54 -8.29 15.31 -13.18
CA ASN A 54 -9.19 15.72 -14.27
C ASN A 54 -8.44 16.32 -15.48
N LEU A 55 -7.12 16.48 -15.41
CA LEU A 55 -6.36 17.02 -16.53
C LEU A 55 -6.22 15.98 -17.67
N PRO A 56 -6.18 16.39 -18.95
CA PRO A 56 -6.03 15.50 -20.10
C PRO A 56 -4.57 15.04 -20.30
N PHE A 57 -3.85 14.76 -19.22
CA PHE A 57 -2.44 14.33 -19.26
C PHE A 57 -2.29 12.82 -18.99
N PRO A 58 -1.21 12.18 -19.50
CA PRO A 58 -0.89 10.81 -19.13
C PRO A 58 -0.60 10.70 -17.62
N ARG A 59 -0.88 9.54 -17.02
CA ARG A 59 -0.73 9.34 -15.56
C ARG A 59 0.66 9.73 -15.04
N GLY A 60 1.72 9.41 -15.78
CA GLY A 60 3.09 9.80 -15.41
C GLY A 60 3.28 11.31 -15.29
N ALA A 61 2.73 12.08 -16.23
CA ALA A 61 2.79 13.55 -16.18
C ALA A 61 1.95 14.10 -15.02
N LYS A 62 0.77 13.52 -14.75
CA LYS A 62 -0.05 13.88 -13.57
C LYS A 62 0.73 13.72 -12.26
N PHE A 63 1.39 12.57 -12.08
CA PHE A 63 2.24 12.35 -10.89
C PHE A 63 3.43 13.32 -10.84
N ALA A 64 4.07 13.62 -11.96
CA ALA A 64 5.16 14.58 -12.01
C ALA A 64 4.70 15.99 -11.60
N ILE A 65 3.54 16.45 -12.10
CA ILE A 65 2.97 17.76 -11.72
C ILE A 65 2.64 17.79 -10.22
N ALA A 66 2.00 16.74 -9.69
CA ALA A 66 1.66 16.64 -8.28
C ALA A 66 2.92 16.64 -7.39
N PHE A 67 3.96 15.93 -7.83
CA PHE A 67 5.26 15.91 -7.16
C PHE A 67 5.92 17.29 -7.15
N VAL A 68 5.93 18.01 -8.28
CA VAL A 68 6.49 19.37 -8.35
C VAL A 68 5.70 20.33 -7.45
N ALA A 69 4.37 20.27 -7.47
CA ALA A 69 3.53 21.09 -6.59
C ALA A 69 3.82 20.81 -5.10
N GLY A 70 3.92 19.53 -4.73
CA GLY A 70 4.30 19.11 -3.38
C GLY A 70 5.71 19.56 -3.00
N LEU A 71 6.67 19.49 -3.92
CA LEU A 71 8.05 19.92 -3.69
C LEU A 71 8.15 21.44 -3.48
N LEU A 72 7.41 22.23 -4.27
CA LEU A 72 7.34 23.68 -4.10
C LEU A 72 6.74 24.03 -2.74
N CYS A 73 5.64 23.38 -2.35
CA CYS A 73 5.04 23.56 -1.03
C CYS A 73 6.01 23.18 0.10
N TYR A 74 6.71 22.05 -0.04
CA TYR A 74 7.76 21.63 0.89
C TYR A 74 8.80 22.73 1.11
N VAL A 75 9.32 23.34 0.04
CA VAL A 75 10.33 24.40 0.14
C VAL A 75 9.77 25.61 0.88
N VAL A 76 8.58 26.09 0.51
CA VAL A 76 7.95 27.27 1.12
C VAL A 76 7.66 27.05 2.60
N VAL A 77 6.96 25.95 2.93
CA VAL A 77 6.58 25.64 4.32
C VAL A 77 7.81 25.39 5.17
N ARG A 78 8.85 24.75 4.63
CA ARG A 78 10.11 24.55 5.36
C ARG A 78 10.76 25.89 5.75
N GLN A 79 10.77 26.89 4.87
CA GLN A 79 11.35 28.20 5.22
C GLN A 79 10.52 28.94 6.27
N ILE A 80 9.19 28.91 6.16
CA ILE A 80 8.28 29.51 7.14
C ILE A 80 8.45 28.83 8.50
N ALA A 81 8.39 27.50 8.53
CA ALA A 81 8.56 26.69 9.73
C ALA A 81 9.94 26.92 10.37
N LYS A 82 11.00 27.08 9.56
CA LYS A 82 12.33 27.44 10.07
C LYS A 82 12.31 28.78 10.81
N GLY A 83 11.64 29.80 10.28
CA GLY A 83 11.49 31.09 10.96
C GLY A 83 10.73 30.98 12.28
N VAL A 84 9.57 30.32 12.25
CA VAL A 84 8.71 30.13 13.43
C VAL A 84 9.41 29.32 14.52
N PHE A 85 10.00 28.17 14.16
CA PHE A 85 10.67 27.33 15.15
C PHE A 85 11.96 27.95 15.66
N LYS A 86 12.71 28.71 14.85
CA LYS A 86 13.82 29.49 15.38
C LYS A 86 13.31 30.48 16.42
N TRP A 87 12.30 31.28 16.13
CA TRP A 87 11.74 32.22 17.10
C TRP A 87 11.27 31.56 18.41
N LEU A 88 10.62 30.39 18.33
CA LEU A 88 10.13 29.67 19.51
C LEU A 88 11.26 29.05 20.36
N PHE A 89 12.32 28.53 19.72
CA PHE A 89 13.36 27.72 20.34
C PHE A 89 14.73 28.42 20.42
N ASP A 90 14.84 29.70 20.05
CA ASP A 90 16.10 30.45 20.13
C ASP A 90 16.57 30.64 21.58
N ALA A 91 17.76 31.23 21.75
CA ALA A 91 18.35 31.50 23.07
C ALA A 91 17.47 32.37 23.99
N GLU A 92 16.58 33.18 23.42
CA GLU A 92 15.61 34.03 24.13
C GLU A 92 14.17 33.50 24.02
N GLY A 93 13.98 32.39 23.31
CA GLY A 93 12.67 31.82 23.02
C GLY A 93 12.02 31.14 24.24
N PRO A 94 10.67 31.12 24.29
CA PRO A 94 9.93 30.53 25.41
C PRO A 94 10.16 29.02 25.57
N LEU A 95 10.59 28.33 24.50
CA LEU A 95 10.79 26.88 24.49
C LEU A 95 12.26 26.47 24.42
N ARG A 96 13.20 27.37 24.73
CA ARG A 96 14.64 27.09 24.71
C ARG A 96 15.02 25.81 25.47
N PHE A 97 14.39 25.55 26.62
CA PHE A 97 14.68 24.34 27.40
C PHE A 97 14.51 23.04 26.59
N PHE A 98 13.64 23.07 25.57
CA PHE A 98 13.34 21.96 24.68
C PHE A 98 14.13 22.00 23.36
N SER A 99 15.04 22.95 23.14
CA SER A 99 15.82 23.02 21.90
C SER A 99 16.84 21.89 21.83
N ASP A 100 17.55 21.64 22.93
CA ASP A 100 18.78 20.83 22.97
C ASP A 100 18.79 19.81 24.13
N GLY A 101 19.80 18.92 24.13
CA GLY A 101 20.00 17.92 25.18
C GLY A 101 18.80 16.99 25.36
N PHE A 102 18.47 16.68 26.61
CA PHE A 102 17.35 15.78 26.93
C PHE A 102 15.99 16.33 26.49
N GLY A 103 15.77 17.64 26.65
CA GLY A 103 14.53 18.31 26.23
C GLY A 103 14.31 18.22 24.72
N GLY A 104 15.36 18.51 23.93
CA GLY A 104 15.34 18.33 22.48
C GLY A 104 15.13 16.86 22.06
N GLY A 105 15.77 15.93 22.77
CA GLY A 105 15.54 14.50 22.61
C GLY A 105 14.07 14.12 22.77
N LEU A 106 13.40 14.56 23.84
CA LEU A 106 11.97 14.27 24.06
C LEU A 106 11.09 14.90 22.98
N VAL A 107 11.32 16.16 22.61
CA VAL A 107 10.53 16.82 21.56
C VAL A 107 10.71 16.12 20.21
N SER A 108 11.85 15.47 19.97
CA SER A 108 12.10 14.73 18.73
C SER A 108 11.23 13.47 18.55
N LEU A 109 10.56 13.00 19.62
CA LEU A 109 9.63 11.87 19.53
C LEU A 109 8.42 12.19 18.66
N ALA A 110 7.92 13.43 18.70
CA ALA A 110 6.81 13.87 17.85
C ALA A 110 7.14 13.82 16.34
N PRO A 111 8.23 14.45 15.85
CA PRO A 111 8.64 14.31 14.46
C PRO A 111 8.96 12.85 14.09
N SER A 112 9.57 12.08 15.00
CA SER A 112 9.83 10.65 14.76
C SER A 112 8.53 9.88 14.51
N LEU A 113 7.49 10.12 15.32
CA LEU A 113 6.16 9.54 15.13
C LEU A 113 5.56 9.96 13.79
N VAL A 114 5.64 11.24 13.41
CA VAL A 114 5.16 11.71 12.10
C VAL A 114 5.90 11.03 10.95
N THR A 115 7.23 10.89 11.03
CA THR A 115 8.02 10.16 10.03
C THR A 115 7.59 8.70 9.95
N ILE A 116 7.43 8.02 11.10
CA ILE A 116 6.93 6.65 11.19
C ILE A 116 5.56 6.52 10.52
N LEU A 117 4.65 7.46 10.77
CA LEU A 117 3.32 7.44 10.18
C LEU A 117 3.36 7.57 8.65
N ILE A 118 4.14 8.53 8.15
CA ILE A 118 4.34 8.73 6.70
C ILE A 118 4.94 7.48 6.05
N MET A 119 5.99 6.91 6.65
CA MET A 119 6.65 5.73 6.12
C MET A 119 5.72 4.51 6.11
N THR A 120 4.97 4.31 7.20
CA THR A 120 3.96 3.25 7.30
C THR A 120 2.92 3.40 6.19
N TRP A 121 2.43 4.62 5.95
CA TRP A 121 1.49 4.90 4.86
C TRP A 121 2.09 4.55 3.48
N CYS A 122 3.31 5.00 3.20
CA CYS A 122 4.00 4.70 1.94
C CYS A 122 4.23 3.19 1.73
N ILE A 123 4.63 2.46 2.77
CA ILE A 123 4.83 1.01 2.71
C ILE A 123 3.49 0.31 2.47
N ARG A 124 2.41 0.74 3.13
CA ARG A 124 1.07 0.17 2.90
C ARG A 124 0.58 0.38 1.48
N LEU A 125 0.65 1.62 0.97
CA LEU A 125 0.26 1.95 -0.38
C LEU A 125 1.10 1.20 -1.42
N GLY A 126 2.43 1.25 -1.27
CA GLY A 126 3.36 0.56 -2.16
C GLY A 126 3.22 -0.96 -2.11
N GLY A 127 3.01 -1.53 -0.93
CA GLY A 127 2.75 -2.96 -0.73
C GLY A 127 1.48 -3.41 -1.43
N THR A 128 0.39 -2.65 -1.29
CA THR A 128 -0.88 -2.91 -1.98
C THR A 128 -0.74 -2.87 -3.49
N MET A 129 -0.11 -1.83 -4.05
CA MET A 129 0.06 -1.73 -5.49
C MET A 129 0.95 -2.84 -6.06
N MET A 130 2.02 -3.21 -5.33
CA MET A 130 2.92 -4.28 -5.75
C MET A 130 2.27 -5.67 -5.63
N GLU A 131 1.44 -5.90 -4.61
CA GLU A 131 0.67 -7.14 -4.49
C GLU A 131 -0.36 -7.27 -5.60
N LEU A 132 -1.18 -6.24 -5.86
CA LEU A 132 -2.19 -6.30 -6.93
C LEU A 132 -1.53 -6.50 -8.29
N ARG A 133 -0.38 -5.88 -8.54
CA ARG A 133 0.42 -6.12 -9.74
C ARG A 133 0.98 -7.54 -9.80
N HIS A 134 1.43 -8.08 -8.67
CA HIS A 134 1.89 -9.46 -8.61
C HIS A 134 0.75 -10.45 -8.90
N LEU A 135 -0.45 -10.22 -8.34
CA LEU A 135 -1.66 -11.00 -8.64
C LEU A 135 -2.03 -10.91 -10.11
N GLU A 136 -1.94 -9.71 -10.69
CA GLU A 136 -2.16 -9.49 -12.11
C GLU A 136 -1.15 -10.29 -12.95
N ASP A 137 0.14 -10.26 -12.59
CA ASP A 137 1.15 -11.04 -13.29
C ASP A 137 0.80 -12.53 -13.21
N VAL A 138 0.45 -13.06 -12.03
CA VAL A 138 0.06 -14.46 -11.81
C VAL A 138 -1.23 -14.86 -12.57
N SER A 139 -2.20 -13.95 -12.67
CA SER A 139 -3.45 -14.18 -13.41
C SER A 139 -3.27 -14.10 -14.92
N ARG A 140 -2.27 -13.35 -15.40
CA ARG A 140 -1.93 -13.27 -16.83
C ARG A 140 -1.16 -14.46 -17.35
N VAL A 141 -0.32 -15.07 -16.51
CA VAL A 141 0.69 -15.95 -17.06
C VAL A 141 0.08 -17.21 -17.70
N GLU A 142 0.11 -17.26 -19.04
CA GLU A 142 0.87 -18.29 -19.74
C GLU A 142 2.30 -18.22 -19.22
N VAL A 143 2.59 -18.81 -18.05
CA VAL A 143 3.98 -18.86 -17.57
C VAL A 143 4.73 -19.58 -18.65
N ASN A 144 5.74 -18.93 -19.23
CA ASN A 144 6.77 -19.58 -20.03
C ASN A 144 7.14 -20.87 -19.27
N TYR A 145 6.56 -22.00 -19.69
CA TYR A 145 6.61 -23.26 -18.95
C TYR A 145 8.06 -23.72 -18.70
N LEU A 146 8.96 -23.14 -19.49
CA LEU A 146 10.40 -23.34 -19.50
C LEU A 146 11.16 -22.63 -18.37
N SER A 147 10.68 -21.52 -17.79
CA SER A 147 11.54 -20.73 -16.89
C SER A 147 11.52 -21.15 -15.43
N HIS A 148 10.54 -21.94 -14.95
CA HIS A 148 10.42 -22.47 -13.57
C HIS A 148 10.53 -21.43 -12.42
N GLN A 149 10.79 -20.16 -12.72
CA GLN A 149 11.04 -19.10 -11.77
C GLN A 149 9.80 -18.21 -11.71
N TYR A 150 9.05 -18.38 -10.63
CA TYR A 150 7.92 -17.51 -10.33
C TYR A 150 8.41 -16.16 -9.83
N PRO A 151 7.72 -15.07 -10.20
CA PRO A 151 7.97 -13.79 -9.57
C PRO A 151 7.75 -13.97 -8.07
N ARG A 152 8.79 -13.76 -7.27
CA ARG A 152 8.66 -13.79 -5.81
C ARG A 152 7.74 -12.66 -5.38
N THR A 153 6.96 -12.89 -4.32
CA THR A 153 6.18 -11.84 -3.70
C THR A 153 7.08 -10.63 -3.40
N PRO A 154 6.70 -9.43 -3.82
CA PRO A 154 7.48 -8.23 -3.57
C PRO A 154 7.67 -8.00 -2.07
N LEU A 155 8.89 -7.57 -1.67
CA LEU A 155 9.23 -7.30 -0.28
C LEU A 155 8.30 -6.27 0.36
N SER A 156 7.84 -5.26 -0.39
CA SER A 156 6.92 -4.24 0.11
C SER A 156 5.58 -4.82 0.57
N ALA A 157 5.04 -5.83 -0.12
CA ALA A 157 3.82 -6.51 0.30
C ALA A 157 4.05 -7.32 1.58
N GLN A 158 5.21 -8.00 1.69
CA GLN A 158 5.58 -8.72 2.91
C GLN A 158 5.74 -7.79 4.12
N TRP A 159 6.34 -6.61 3.89
CA TRP A 159 6.48 -5.59 4.92
C TRP A 159 5.12 -5.07 5.37
N ARG A 160 4.25 -4.68 4.42
CA ARG A 160 2.87 -4.26 4.71
C ARG A 160 2.12 -5.29 5.57
N ASP A 161 2.19 -6.57 5.23
CA ASP A 161 1.47 -7.60 5.99
C ASP A 161 2.01 -7.71 7.42
N GLY A 162 3.33 -7.51 7.60
CA GLY A 162 3.92 -7.36 8.93
C GLY A 162 3.34 -6.17 9.72
N LEU A 163 2.98 -5.08 9.05
CA LEU A 163 2.35 -3.89 9.67
C LEU A 163 0.91 -4.17 10.07
N GLU A 164 0.16 -4.81 9.18
CA GLU A 164 -1.26 -5.08 9.36
C GLU A 164 -1.52 -6.15 10.42
N ARG A 165 -0.50 -6.93 10.80
CA ARG A 165 -0.55 -7.84 11.96
C ARG A 165 -0.56 -7.13 13.30
N VAL A 166 -0.11 -5.87 13.37
CA VAL A 166 -0.21 -5.06 14.59
C VAL A 166 -1.60 -4.41 14.62
N PRO A 167 -2.52 -4.79 15.54
CA PRO A 167 -3.92 -4.35 15.49
C PRO A 167 -4.08 -2.83 15.48
N MET A 168 -3.33 -2.13 16.33
CA MET A 168 -3.34 -0.66 16.38
C MET A 168 -2.94 -0.01 15.04
N VAL A 169 -1.93 -0.55 14.35
CA VAL A 169 -1.50 -0.04 13.05
C VAL A 169 -2.57 -0.34 12.00
N ARG A 170 -3.19 -1.53 12.04
CA ARG A 170 -4.27 -1.90 11.13
C ARG A 170 -5.45 -0.92 11.24
N GLU A 171 -5.91 -0.63 12.45
CA GLU A 171 -7.06 0.24 12.73
C GLU A 171 -6.79 1.70 12.34
N VAL A 172 -5.69 2.28 12.83
CA VAL A 172 -5.33 3.68 12.56
C VAL A 172 -5.21 3.93 11.06
N PHE A 173 -4.52 3.05 10.34
CA PHE A 173 -4.34 3.22 8.91
C PHE A 173 -5.51 2.71 8.07
N GLY A 174 -6.38 1.84 8.59
CA GLY A 174 -7.66 1.52 7.93
C GLY A 174 -8.57 2.74 7.81
N PHE A 175 -8.50 3.64 8.79
CA PHE A 175 -9.18 4.93 8.74
C PHE A 175 -8.49 5.93 7.80
N LEU A 176 -7.17 6.07 7.90
CA LEU A 176 -6.41 7.10 7.17
C LEU A 176 -6.13 6.77 5.69
N ASP A 177 -5.91 5.50 5.36
CA ASP A 177 -5.48 5.08 4.02
C ASP A 177 -6.61 4.41 3.24
N VAL A 178 -7.29 5.21 2.41
CA VAL A 178 -8.38 4.76 1.55
C VAL A 178 -7.93 3.75 0.49
N TYR A 179 -6.64 3.71 0.15
CA TYR A 179 -6.10 2.90 -0.94
C TYR A 179 -5.61 1.52 -0.51
N SER A 180 -5.30 1.35 0.78
CA SER A 180 -4.74 0.10 1.32
C SER A 180 -5.66 -0.53 2.37
N ARG A 181 -6.97 -0.26 2.27
CA ARG A 181 -7.94 -0.95 3.10
C ARG A 181 -7.98 -2.41 2.72
N VAL A 182 -7.88 -3.27 3.73
CA VAL A 182 -7.73 -4.72 3.57
C VAL A 182 -8.89 -5.29 2.76
N ARG A 183 -10.12 -4.85 3.03
CA ARG A 183 -11.32 -5.39 2.38
C ARG A 183 -11.39 -5.05 0.90
N GLU A 184 -11.25 -3.77 0.55
CA GLU A 184 -11.23 -3.30 -0.83
C GLU A 184 -10.08 -3.95 -1.60
N ARG A 185 -8.89 -4.03 -0.99
CA ARG A 185 -7.74 -4.72 -1.58
C ARG A 185 -8.03 -6.18 -1.89
N ASN A 186 -8.57 -6.92 -0.91
CA ASN A 186 -8.85 -8.34 -1.07
C ASN A 186 -9.94 -8.57 -2.13
N LEU A 187 -10.95 -7.71 -2.17
CA LEU A 187 -11.99 -7.76 -3.17
C LEU A 187 -11.45 -7.48 -4.59
N VAL A 188 -10.61 -6.46 -4.74
CA VAL A 188 -9.90 -6.18 -6.01
C VAL A 188 -8.96 -7.31 -6.39
N GLY A 189 -8.26 -7.93 -5.43
CA GLY A 189 -7.43 -9.10 -5.66
C GLY A 189 -8.23 -10.28 -6.23
N LEU A 190 -9.42 -10.54 -5.72
CA LEU A 190 -10.35 -11.55 -6.26
C LEU A 190 -10.85 -11.19 -7.68
N LEU A 191 -11.14 -9.91 -7.94
CA LEU A 191 -11.50 -9.43 -9.29
C LEU A 191 -10.35 -9.60 -10.29
N ILE A 192 -9.10 -9.43 -9.86
CA ILE A 192 -7.92 -9.67 -10.71
C ILE A 192 -7.72 -11.18 -10.91
N ALA A 193 -7.89 -11.99 -9.85
CA ALA A 193 -7.73 -13.43 -9.90
C ALA A 193 -8.78 -14.11 -10.79
N SER A 194 -10.01 -13.58 -10.87
CA SER A 194 -11.08 -14.11 -11.71
C SER A 194 -10.77 -14.11 -13.20
N LYS A 195 -9.77 -13.34 -13.64
CA LYS A 195 -9.27 -13.36 -15.02
C LYS A 195 -8.62 -14.69 -15.41
N LYS A 196 -8.23 -15.50 -14.43
CA LYS A 196 -7.64 -16.81 -14.62
C LYS A 196 -8.58 -17.88 -14.04
N PRO A 197 -9.36 -18.58 -14.89
CA PRO A 197 -10.38 -19.52 -14.42
C PRO A 197 -9.86 -20.58 -13.45
N GLU A 198 -8.63 -21.07 -13.63
CA GLU A 198 -8.07 -22.13 -12.76
C GLU A 198 -7.68 -21.61 -11.39
N LEU A 199 -7.10 -20.41 -11.32
CA LEU A 199 -6.82 -19.74 -10.05
C LEU A 199 -8.13 -19.42 -9.33
N PHE A 200 -9.13 -18.91 -10.05
CA PHE A 200 -10.41 -18.58 -9.44
C PHE A 200 -11.17 -19.82 -8.97
N ALA A 201 -11.13 -20.92 -9.73
CA ALA A 201 -11.68 -22.22 -9.31
C ALA A 201 -10.96 -22.75 -8.06
N TYR A 202 -9.64 -22.62 -7.99
CA TYR A 202 -8.87 -22.95 -6.79
C TYR A 202 -9.36 -22.13 -5.57
N LEU A 203 -9.51 -20.81 -5.72
CA LEU A 203 -10.02 -19.93 -4.67
C LEU A 203 -11.47 -20.25 -4.28
N GLN A 204 -12.30 -20.73 -5.20
CA GLN A 204 -13.66 -21.21 -4.89
C GLN A 204 -13.68 -22.55 -4.16
N SER A 205 -12.64 -23.37 -4.33
CA SER A 205 -12.50 -24.66 -3.65
C SER A 205 -11.88 -24.55 -2.27
N ASP A 206 -11.06 -23.52 -2.03
CA ASP A 206 -10.38 -23.31 -0.77
C ASP A 206 -11.34 -22.83 0.35
N PRO A 207 -11.33 -23.44 1.55
CA PRO A 207 -12.26 -23.09 2.62
C PRO A 207 -12.19 -21.64 3.11
N GLU A 208 -11.02 -21.00 3.03
CA GLU A 208 -10.81 -19.63 3.51
C GLU A 208 -11.39 -18.61 2.52
N SER A 209 -11.11 -18.77 1.22
CA SER A 209 -11.61 -17.84 0.19
C SER A 209 -13.00 -18.16 -0.33
N ARG A 210 -13.45 -19.43 -0.26
CA ARG A 210 -14.74 -19.87 -0.83
C ARG A 210 -15.94 -19.01 -0.42
N PRO A 211 -16.13 -18.64 0.86
CA PRO A 211 -17.28 -17.83 1.26
C PRO A 211 -17.36 -16.48 0.53
N VAL A 212 -16.21 -15.87 0.24
CA VAL A 212 -16.13 -14.61 -0.50
C VAL A 212 -16.21 -14.85 -2.02
N ALA A 213 -15.47 -15.86 -2.51
CA ALA A 213 -15.38 -16.20 -3.93
C ALA A 213 -16.72 -16.68 -4.54
N ALA A 214 -17.60 -17.26 -3.71
CA ALA A 214 -18.94 -17.69 -4.09
C ALA A 214 -20.04 -16.68 -3.71
N SER A 215 -19.66 -15.50 -3.19
CA SER A 215 -20.64 -14.50 -2.74
C SER A 215 -21.37 -13.84 -3.91
N VAL A 216 -22.65 -13.53 -3.71
CA VAL A 216 -23.47 -12.77 -4.68
C VAL A 216 -22.83 -11.42 -4.98
N ARG A 217 -22.27 -10.75 -3.96
CA ARG A 217 -21.60 -9.45 -4.11
C ARG A 217 -20.41 -9.51 -5.05
N LEU A 218 -19.55 -10.54 -4.93
CA LEU A 218 -18.44 -10.68 -5.87
C LEU A 218 -18.96 -10.97 -7.30
N ALA A 219 -20.00 -11.79 -7.44
CA ALA A 219 -20.61 -12.06 -8.75
C ALA A 219 -21.18 -10.79 -9.41
N GLU A 220 -21.83 -9.91 -8.64
CA GLU A 220 -22.30 -8.59 -9.10
C GLU A 220 -21.15 -7.73 -9.64
N LEU A 221 -20.03 -7.67 -8.92
CA LEU A 221 -18.85 -6.91 -9.36
C LEU A 221 -18.19 -7.51 -10.61
N LEU A 222 -18.14 -8.85 -10.70
CA LEU A 222 -17.61 -9.54 -11.88
C LEU A 222 -18.48 -9.32 -13.12
N ALA A 223 -19.78 -9.10 -12.95
CA ALA A 223 -20.70 -8.80 -14.02
C ALA A 223 -20.66 -7.33 -14.48
N SER A 224 -20.01 -6.43 -13.72
CA SER A 224 -19.92 -5.00 -14.05
C SER A 224 -18.99 -4.74 -15.25
N PRO A 225 -19.51 -4.21 -16.37
CA PRO A 225 -18.68 -3.88 -17.53
C PRO A 225 -17.62 -2.81 -17.24
N GLU A 226 -17.92 -1.86 -16.35
CA GLU A 226 -17.00 -0.79 -15.98
C GLU A 226 -15.80 -1.35 -15.20
N LEU A 227 -16.04 -2.21 -14.21
CA LEU A 227 -14.96 -2.87 -13.47
C LEU A 227 -14.15 -3.81 -14.37
N ASP A 228 -14.80 -4.48 -15.32
CA ASP A 228 -14.11 -5.28 -16.34
C ASP A 228 -13.17 -4.42 -17.20
N GLU A 229 -13.63 -3.25 -17.65
CA GLU A 229 -12.78 -2.30 -18.38
C GLU A 229 -11.60 -1.79 -17.54
N LEU A 230 -11.83 -1.42 -16.28
CA LEU A 230 -10.76 -0.95 -15.39
C LEU A 230 -9.71 -2.04 -15.14
N ASN A 231 -10.16 -3.28 -14.96
CA ASN A 231 -9.30 -4.45 -14.81
C ASN A 231 -8.50 -4.73 -16.09
N LYS A 232 -9.12 -4.63 -17.27
CA LYS A 232 -8.43 -4.71 -18.57
C LYS A 232 -7.37 -3.60 -18.74
N LYS A 233 -7.69 -2.37 -18.32
CA LYS A 233 -6.79 -1.21 -18.32
C LYS A 233 -5.74 -1.24 -17.20
N ARG A 234 -5.78 -2.24 -16.31
CA ARG A 234 -4.86 -2.41 -15.18
C ARG A 234 -4.85 -1.20 -14.23
N ASP A 235 -5.99 -0.54 -14.11
CA ASP A 235 -6.11 0.64 -13.25
C ASP A 235 -6.47 0.23 -11.82
N HIS A 236 -5.50 -0.36 -11.11
CA HIS A 236 -5.70 -0.83 -9.74
C HIS A 236 -6.14 0.29 -8.79
N ILE A 237 -5.66 1.52 -9.00
CA ILE A 237 -6.06 2.68 -8.21
C ILE A 237 -7.55 2.98 -8.46
N ALA A 238 -8.00 3.00 -9.72
CA ALA A 238 -9.41 3.20 -10.02
C ALA A 238 -10.28 2.07 -9.48
N LEU A 239 -9.84 0.81 -9.58
CA LEU A 239 -10.57 -0.34 -9.00
C LEU A 239 -10.74 -0.21 -7.48
N LEU A 240 -9.68 0.12 -6.75
CA LEU A 240 -9.72 0.32 -5.29
C LEU A 240 -10.63 1.49 -4.88
N ARG A 241 -10.81 2.48 -5.76
CA ARG A 241 -11.67 3.65 -5.52
C ARG A 241 -13.11 3.46 -5.98
N HIS A 242 -13.40 2.42 -6.74
CA HIS A 242 -14.68 2.27 -7.40
C HIS A 242 -15.81 2.20 -6.34
N PRO A 243 -16.91 2.98 -6.50
CA PRO A 243 -18.00 3.01 -5.54
C PRO A 243 -18.55 1.61 -5.22
N ASP A 244 -18.76 0.78 -6.25
CA ASP A 244 -19.29 -0.58 -6.08
C ASP A 244 -18.36 -1.49 -5.29
N VAL A 245 -17.04 -1.40 -5.52
CA VAL A 245 -16.04 -2.16 -4.76
C VAL A 245 -16.08 -1.74 -3.29
N ARG A 246 -16.18 -0.44 -3.00
CA ARG A 246 -16.30 0.06 -1.63
C ARG A 246 -17.61 -0.37 -0.97
N ALA A 247 -18.73 -0.29 -1.69
CA ALA A 247 -20.03 -0.70 -1.19
C ALA A 247 -20.03 -2.19 -0.84
N ALA A 248 -19.49 -3.04 -1.71
CA ALA A 248 -19.36 -4.47 -1.47
C ALA A 248 -18.37 -4.78 -0.33
N ALA A 249 -17.25 -4.06 -0.22
CA ALA A 249 -16.31 -4.23 0.89
C ALA A 249 -16.90 -3.88 2.27
N LEU A 250 -17.94 -3.03 2.30
CA LEU A 250 -18.68 -2.66 3.52
C LEU A 250 -19.90 -3.55 3.79
N ASP A 251 -20.24 -4.46 2.88
CA ASP A 251 -21.39 -5.35 3.03
C ASP A 251 -21.23 -6.26 4.26
N PRO A 252 -22.21 -6.32 5.19
CA PRO A 252 -22.08 -7.09 6.42
C PRO A 252 -21.89 -8.60 6.21
N GLY A 253 -22.31 -9.14 5.06
CA GLY A 253 -22.21 -10.56 4.74
C GLY A 253 -20.81 -10.99 4.29
N ILE A 254 -20.03 -10.10 3.66
CA ILE A 254 -18.68 -10.40 3.16
C ILE A 254 -17.55 -9.59 3.80
N GLY A 255 -17.85 -8.43 4.39
CA GLY A 255 -16.86 -7.52 4.98
C GLY A 255 -15.98 -8.18 6.06
N PRO A 256 -16.56 -8.91 7.05
CA PRO A 256 -15.77 -9.62 8.05
C PRO A 256 -14.89 -10.73 7.44
N LEU A 257 -15.38 -11.42 6.41
CA LEU A 257 -14.62 -12.46 5.70
C LEU A 257 -13.44 -11.87 4.93
N LEU A 258 -13.66 -10.71 4.29
CA LEU A 258 -12.62 -9.96 3.61
C LEU A 258 -11.55 -9.43 4.57
N ASP A 259 -11.89 -9.16 5.84
CA ASP A 259 -10.91 -8.73 6.84
C ASP A 259 -9.94 -9.84 7.27
N THR A 260 -10.38 -11.08 7.25
CA THR A 260 -9.57 -12.23 7.66
C THR A 260 -8.87 -12.92 6.49
N LEU A 261 -9.32 -12.67 5.26
CA LEU A 261 -8.81 -13.31 4.07
C LEU A 261 -7.34 -12.92 3.79
N GLU A 262 -6.44 -13.89 3.78
CA GLU A 262 -5.06 -13.71 3.36
C GLU A 262 -4.87 -14.19 1.92
N LEU A 263 -5.14 -13.31 0.94
CA LEU A 263 -5.05 -13.68 -0.48
C LEU A 263 -3.66 -14.15 -0.93
N ARG A 264 -2.59 -13.54 -0.41
CA ARG A 264 -1.23 -13.88 -0.85
C ARG A 264 -0.90 -15.36 -0.58
N PRO A 265 -1.00 -15.89 0.65
CA PRO A 265 -0.79 -17.32 0.91
C PRO A 265 -1.61 -18.24 0.00
N LEU A 266 -2.85 -17.86 -0.32
CA LEU A 266 -3.71 -18.65 -1.22
C LEU A 266 -3.18 -18.66 -2.65
N VAL A 267 -2.73 -17.52 -3.17
CA VAL A 267 -2.12 -17.43 -4.50
C VAL A 267 -0.78 -18.17 -4.54
N ASP A 268 0.07 -17.99 -3.53
CA ASP A 268 1.33 -18.74 -3.41
C ASP A 268 1.05 -20.26 -3.34
N GLY A 269 0.02 -20.67 -2.60
CA GLY A 269 -0.45 -22.06 -2.50
C GLY A 269 -0.91 -22.62 -3.84
N PHE A 270 -1.72 -21.86 -4.60
CA PHE A 270 -2.10 -22.23 -5.97
C PHE A 270 -0.87 -22.46 -6.86
N MET A 271 0.14 -21.59 -6.75
CA MET A 271 1.36 -21.69 -7.54
C MET A 271 2.16 -22.98 -7.26
N LEU A 272 2.02 -23.55 -6.06
CA LEU A 272 2.63 -24.81 -5.65
C LEU A 272 1.71 -26.04 -5.85
N SER A 273 0.43 -25.82 -6.12
CA SER A 273 -0.59 -26.87 -6.12
C SER A 273 -0.50 -27.85 -7.31
N PRO A 274 -0.94 -29.11 -7.14
CA PRO A 274 -1.07 -30.08 -8.24
C PRO A 274 -2.06 -29.63 -9.33
N ALA A 275 -3.13 -28.93 -8.95
CA ALA A 275 -4.13 -28.39 -9.88
C ALA A 275 -3.48 -27.56 -10.97
N ARG A 276 -2.44 -26.80 -10.62
CA ARG A 276 -1.64 -26.06 -11.59
C ARG A 276 -0.69 -26.96 -12.41
N GLN A 277 -0.09 -27.97 -11.79
CA GLN A 277 0.78 -28.91 -12.50
C GLN A 277 0.03 -29.69 -13.58
N GLU A 278 -1.25 -29.98 -13.38
CA GLU A 278 -2.12 -30.60 -14.39
C GLU A 278 -2.36 -29.68 -15.59
N VAL A 279 -2.59 -28.38 -15.35
CA VAL A 279 -2.68 -27.38 -16.41
C VAL A 279 -1.37 -27.34 -17.21
N VAL A 280 -0.21 -27.30 -16.53
CA VAL A 280 1.11 -27.32 -17.18
C VAL A 280 1.29 -28.57 -18.05
N LYS A 281 0.92 -29.75 -17.54
CA LYS A 281 1.01 -31.01 -18.29
C LYS A 281 0.09 -31.02 -19.52
N GLY A 282 -1.10 -30.43 -19.42
CA GLY A 282 -2.04 -30.29 -20.53
C GLY A 282 -1.46 -29.48 -21.70
N TYR A 283 -0.68 -28.43 -21.41
CA TYR A 283 0.00 -27.63 -22.43
C TYR A 283 1.27 -28.27 -23.01
N GLN A 284 1.93 -29.17 -22.28
CA GLN A 284 3.13 -29.85 -22.73
C GLN A 284 2.85 -31.10 -23.57
N ARG A 285 1.61 -31.59 -23.63
CA ARG A 285 1.26 -32.65 -24.59
C ARG A 285 1.36 -32.06 -26.00
N PRO A 286 2.22 -32.61 -26.89
CA PRO A 286 2.19 -32.20 -28.29
C PRO A 286 0.76 -32.42 -28.81
N ARG A 287 0.22 -31.43 -29.51
CA ARG A 287 -1.04 -31.60 -30.27
C ARG A 287 -0.75 -32.58 -31.41
N GLU A 288 -0.75 -33.86 -31.12
CA GLU A 288 -0.64 -34.95 -32.11
C GLU A 288 -1.94 -35.07 -32.93
N ASP A 289 -3.02 -34.45 -32.45
CA ASP A 289 -4.37 -34.40 -32.99
C ASP A 289 -4.60 -33.22 -33.99
N LEU A 290 -3.52 -32.60 -34.48
CA LEU A 290 -3.54 -31.62 -35.58
C LEU A 290 -2.86 -32.13 -36.88
N GLN A 291 -2.70 -33.44 -37.04
CA GLN A 291 -2.34 -34.08 -38.32
C GLN A 291 -3.58 -34.67 -39.00
#